data_AF-A0A352J0C6-F1
#
_entry.id   AF-A0A352J0C6-F1
#
_cell.length_a   1.000
_cell.length_b   1.000
_cell.length_c   1.000
_cell.angle_alpha   90.00
_cell.angle_beta   90.00
_cell.angle_gamma   90.00
#
_symmetry.space_group_name_H-M   'P 1'
#
loop_
_entity.id
_entity.type
_entity.pdbx_description
1 polymer ?
#
loop_
_entity_poly.entity_id
_entity_poly.type
_entity_poly.pdbx_seq_one_letter_code
_entity_poly.pdbx_strand_id
1 'polypeptide(L)'
;AQRSYGVVYPWADPAIVFKAIPWILKQDGPLKLRFPPSVETLKFMFATLRYAWSPGLFGLNRRAMLRLGIHSRERFLALEKELDLSFDGDHQGLLHLASTPEALEGYRTTHELLNELGIPSRLLTPEQVRDAEPGMVGNGPLYGALSYDTDGTGDCHKFSRELAKACEARGIVVRYNVEAEKLIADDQRVSA
;
A
#
# COMPACT_ATOMS: atom_id res chain seq x y z
N ALA A 1 5.97 10.42 -0.72
CA ALA A 1 5.06 9.30 -0.42
C ALA A 1 5.70 7.99 -0.86
N GLN A 2 5.34 6.88 -0.23
CA GLN A 2 5.88 5.55 -0.54
C GLN A 2 5.08 4.89 -1.65
N ARG A 3 5.76 4.27 -2.63
CA ARG A 3 5.19 3.45 -3.70
C ARG A 3 5.44 1.98 -3.33
N SER A 4 4.42 1.36 -2.75
CA SER A 4 4.49 -0.01 -2.24
C SER A 4 3.75 -0.97 -3.15
N TYR A 5 4.47 -1.79 -3.92
CA TYR A 5 3.87 -2.79 -4.80
C TYR A 5 3.96 -4.19 -4.19
N GLY A 6 5.11 -4.53 -3.61
CA GLY A 6 5.32 -5.77 -2.87
C GLY A 6 4.83 -5.73 -1.42
N VAL A 7 4.53 -4.53 -0.90
CA VAL A 7 4.12 -4.28 0.49
C VAL A 7 2.62 -3.95 0.60
N VAL A 8 1.78 -4.66 -0.16
CA VAL A 8 0.32 -4.52 -0.07
C VAL A 8 -0.27 -5.63 0.78
N TYR A 9 -1.26 -5.27 1.62
CA TYR A 9 -1.81 -6.17 2.61
C TYR A 9 -3.31 -5.93 2.85
N PRO A 10 -4.14 -6.98 2.96
CA PRO A 10 -5.56 -6.82 3.27
C PRO A 10 -5.79 -6.24 4.67
N TRP A 11 -6.61 -5.19 4.77
CA TRP A 11 -7.04 -4.65 6.06
C TRP A 11 -7.89 -5.65 6.88
N ALA A 12 -8.61 -6.54 6.19
CA ALA A 12 -9.38 -7.62 6.81
C ALA A 12 -8.47 -8.80 7.20
N ASP A 13 -7.58 -8.55 8.16
CA ASP A 13 -6.69 -9.53 8.76
C ASP A 13 -7.06 -9.76 10.23
N PRO A 14 -7.24 -11.02 10.67
CA PRO A 14 -7.45 -11.34 12.09
C PRO A 14 -6.43 -10.69 13.04
N ALA A 15 -5.16 -10.60 12.66
CA ALA A 15 -4.13 -10.01 13.52
C ALA A 15 -4.25 -8.48 13.62
N ILE A 16 -4.68 -7.79 12.55
CA ILE A 16 -5.00 -6.36 12.59
C ILE A 16 -6.16 -6.06 13.53
N VAL A 17 -7.18 -6.92 13.62
CA VAL A 17 -8.34 -6.71 14.51
C VAL A 17 -7.92 -6.48 15.96
N PHE A 18 -7.02 -7.31 16.49
CA PHE A 18 -6.53 -7.17 17.86
C PHE A 18 -5.65 -5.93 18.05
N LYS A 19 -4.90 -5.51 17.01
CA LYS A 19 -4.09 -4.29 17.03
C LYS A 19 -4.92 -3.01 16.89
N ALA A 20 -6.06 -3.07 16.20
CA ALA A 20 -6.92 -1.94 15.90
C ALA A 20 -7.65 -1.39 17.13
N ILE A 21 -8.06 -2.25 18.06
CA ILE A 21 -8.77 -1.86 19.28
C ILE A 21 -7.98 -0.82 20.10
N PRO A 22 -6.70 -1.05 20.47
CA PRO A 22 -5.93 -0.04 21.18
C PRO A 22 -5.59 1.19 20.32
N TRP A 23 -5.53 1.07 18.99
CA TRP A 23 -5.28 2.21 18.10
C TRP A 23 -6.40 3.24 18.10
N ILE A 24 -7.65 2.80 18.18
CA ILE A 24 -8.82 3.70 18.25
C ILE A 24 -8.72 4.65 19.46
N LEU A 25 -8.11 4.19 20.55
CA LEU A 25 -7.93 4.96 21.79
C LEU A 25 -6.64 5.80 21.80
N LYS A 26 -5.70 5.56 20.89
CA LYS A 26 -4.43 6.28 20.83
C LYS A 26 -4.56 7.56 20.00
N GLN A 27 -4.02 8.67 20.53
CA GLN A 27 -3.97 9.95 19.82
C GLN A 27 -3.19 9.88 18.50
N ASP A 28 -2.16 9.02 18.41
CA ASP A 28 -1.37 8.83 17.18
C ASP A 28 -1.62 7.44 16.53
N GLY A 29 -2.74 6.80 16.87
CA GLY A 29 -3.14 5.55 16.26
C GLY A 29 -3.50 5.73 14.78
N PRO A 30 -3.14 4.78 13.89
CA PRO A 30 -3.44 4.86 12.46
C PRO A 30 -4.93 4.68 12.14
N LEU A 31 -5.72 4.16 13.08
CA LEU A 31 -7.17 4.00 12.94
C LEU A 31 -7.90 5.02 13.81
N LYS A 32 -8.69 5.88 13.16
CA LYS A 32 -9.54 6.88 13.82
C LYS A 32 -11.00 6.53 13.64
N LEU A 33 -11.75 6.58 14.74
CA LEU A 33 -13.18 6.33 14.77
C LEU A 33 -13.88 7.52 15.42
N ARG A 34 -14.90 8.06 14.73
CA ARG A 34 -15.77 9.07 15.32
C ARG A 34 -16.62 8.42 16.42
N PHE A 35 -16.73 9.08 17.57
CA PHE A 35 -17.55 8.62 18.69
C PHE A 35 -18.75 9.56 18.93
N PRO A 36 -19.98 9.04 19.07
CA PRO A 36 -20.37 7.64 18.88
C PRO A 36 -20.30 7.22 17.38
N PRO A 37 -20.05 5.92 17.08
CA PRO A 37 -20.00 5.44 15.71
C PRO A 37 -21.39 5.45 15.06
N SER A 38 -21.45 5.70 13.75
CA SER A 38 -22.71 5.60 13.00
C SER A 38 -23.11 4.14 12.78
N VAL A 39 -24.38 3.89 12.42
CA VAL A 39 -24.87 2.55 12.09
C VAL A 39 -24.11 1.94 10.91
N GLU A 40 -23.80 2.75 9.90
CA GLU A 40 -23.02 2.36 8.72
C GLU A 40 -21.59 1.97 9.12
N THR A 41 -21.00 2.71 10.05
CA THR A 41 -19.67 2.42 10.58
C THR A 41 -19.66 1.07 11.29
N LEU A 42 -20.65 0.80 12.13
CA LEU A 42 -20.80 -0.49 12.80
C LEU A 42 -21.01 -1.63 11.79
N LYS A 43 -21.90 -1.46 10.80
CA LYS A 43 -22.11 -2.43 9.72
C LYS A 43 -20.81 -2.75 8.98
N PHE A 44 -20.02 -1.74 8.64
CA PHE A 44 -18.72 -1.89 7.99
C PHE A 44 -17.71 -2.65 8.87
N MET A 45 -17.65 -2.33 10.17
CA MET A 45 -16.78 -3.04 11.11
C MET A 45 -17.17 -4.52 11.23
N PHE A 46 -18.45 -4.83 11.42
CA PHE A 46 -18.92 -6.22 11.47
C PHE A 46 -18.65 -6.98 10.17
N ALA A 47 -18.86 -6.35 9.02
CA ALA A 47 -18.52 -6.96 7.73
C ALA A 47 -17.01 -7.24 7.63
N THR A 48 -16.17 -6.29 8.02
CA THR A 48 -14.70 -6.44 8.03
C THR A 48 -14.26 -7.59 8.92
N LEU A 49 -14.81 -7.69 10.14
CA LEU A 49 -14.56 -8.80 11.07
C LEU A 49 -14.96 -10.15 10.47
N ARG A 50 -16.15 -10.22 9.85
CA ARG A 50 -16.61 -11.44 9.18
C ARG A 50 -15.64 -11.88 8.08
N TYR A 51 -15.14 -10.94 7.28
CA TYR A 51 -14.17 -11.25 6.22
C TYR A 51 -12.80 -11.66 6.78
N ALA A 52 -12.34 -11.02 7.86
CA ALA A 52 -11.09 -11.36 8.52
C ALA A 52 -11.07 -12.82 9.01
N TRP A 53 -12.14 -13.28 9.66
CA TRP A 53 -12.25 -14.65 10.18
C TRP A 53 -12.74 -15.69 9.17
N SER A 54 -13.07 -15.30 7.95
CA SER A 54 -13.50 -16.26 6.92
C SER A 54 -12.32 -17.16 6.50
N PRO A 55 -12.41 -18.50 6.67
CA PRO A 55 -11.29 -19.40 6.37
C PRO A 55 -10.79 -19.27 4.94
N GLY A 56 -9.46 -19.17 4.77
CA GLY A 56 -8.81 -19.10 3.46
C GLY A 56 -8.92 -17.76 2.70
N LEU A 57 -9.89 -16.91 3.05
CA LEU A 57 -10.16 -15.67 2.33
C LEU A 57 -9.02 -14.65 2.45
N PHE A 58 -8.42 -14.55 3.64
CA PHE A 58 -7.27 -13.67 3.87
C PHE A 58 -6.11 -13.98 2.91
N GLY A 59 -5.71 -15.25 2.79
CA GLY A 59 -4.62 -15.66 1.90
C GLY A 59 -4.96 -15.47 0.42
N LEU A 60 -6.21 -15.72 0.03
CA LEU A 60 -6.70 -15.44 -1.32
C LEU A 60 -6.59 -13.95 -1.68
N ASN A 61 -7.10 -13.09 -0.78
CA ASN A 61 -7.08 -11.64 -0.97
C ASN A 61 -5.66 -11.08 -0.96
N ARG A 62 -4.79 -11.59 -0.08
CA ARG A 62 -3.38 -11.18 -0.03
C ARG A 62 -2.69 -11.43 -1.37
N ARG A 63 -2.88 -12.61 -1.98
CA ARG A 63 -2.35 -12.91 -3.32
C ARG A 63 -2.95 -12.04 -4.41
N ALA A 64 -4.26 -11.75 -4.34
CA ALA A 64 -4.91 -10.87 -5.31
C ALA A 64 -4.39 -9.43 -5.23
N MET A 65 -4.21 -8.90 -4.02
CA MET A 65 -3.63 -7.57 -3.80
C MET A 65 -2.19 -7.50 -4.30
N LEU A 66 -1.35 -8.50 -4.00
CA LEU A 66 0.04 -8.52 -4.50
C LEU A 66 0.11 -8.52 -6.02
N ARG A 67 -0.73 -9.31 -6.71
CA ARG A 67 -0.84 -9.24 -8.18
C ARG A 67 -1.27 -7.87 -8.68
N LEU A 68 -2.23 -7.23 -8.00
CA LEU A 68 -2.66 -5.87 -8.35
C LEU A 68 -1.54 -4.85 -8.11
N GLY A 69 -0.75 -5.02 -7.05
CA GLY A 69 0.44 -4.20 -6.77
C GLY A 69 1.47 -4.27 -7.90
N ILE A 70 1.81 -5.48 -8.35
CA ILE A 70 2.73 -5.67 -9.49
C ILE A 70 2.15 -5.10 -10.78
N HIS A 71 0.87 -5.30 -11.03
CA HIS A 71 0.22 -4.68 -12.19
C HIS A 71 0.30 -3.15 -12.12
N SER A 72 0.05 -2.57 -10.95
CA SER A 72 0.18 -1.13 -10.73
C SER A 72 1.59 -0.65 -11.02
N ARG A 73 2.62 -1.39 -10.61
CA ARG A 73 4.03 -1.09 -10.94
C ARG A 73 4.27 -1.04 -12.45
N GLU A 74 3.84 -2.06 -13.18
CA GLU A 74 4.01 -2.13 -14.63
C GLU A 74 3.33 -0.95 -15.33
N ARG A 75 2.12 -0.60 -14.90
CA ARG A 75 1.40 0.57 -15.42
C ARG A 75 2.08 1.88 -15.06
N PHE A 76 2.62 1.98 -13.85
CA PHE A 76 3.34 3.17 -13.42
C PHE A 76 4.61 3.40 -14.25
N LEU A 77 5.42 2.34 -14.46
CA LEU A 77 6.61 2.40 -15.31
C LEU A 77 6.26 2.74 -16.77
N ALA A 78 5.15 2.19 -17.28
CA ALA A 78 4.66 2.54 -18.60
C ALA A 78 4.27 4.02 -18.70
N LEU A 79 3.57 4.57 -17.69
CA LEU A 79 3.23 5.99 -17.62
C LEU A 79 4.49 6.87 -17.59
N GLU A 80 5.49 6.55 -16.77
CA GLU A 80 6.75 7.29 -16.70
C GLU A 80 7.52 7.27 -18.03
N LYS A 81 7.36 6.22 -18.84
CA LYS A 81 8.00 6.10 -20.15
C LYS A 81 7.22 6.82 -21.25
N GLU A 82 5.89 6.74 -21.22
CA GLU A 82 5.01 7.29 -22.24
C GLU A 82 4.73 8.78 -22.05
N LEU A 83 4.78 9.25 -20.81
CA LEU A 83 4.47 10.61 -20.41
C LEU A 83 5.71 11.26 -19.80
N ASP A 84 6.02 12.48 -20.25
CA ASP A 84 7.05 13.30 -19.61
C ASP A 84 6.50 13.90 -18.30
N LEU A 85 6.45 13.08 -17.25
CA LEU A 85 5.95 13.48 -15.93
C LEU A 85 7.10 14.02 -15.09
N SER A 86 7.17 15.34 -14.95
CA SER A 86 8.15 16.00 -14.07
C SER A 86 7.72 15.90 -12.59
N PHE A 87 7.97 14.76 -11.94
CA PHE A 87 7.74 14.57 -10.50
C PHE A 87 8.93 13.90 -9.83
N ASP A 88 9.02 14.03 -8.50
CA ASP A 88 10.10 13.43 -7.71
C ASP A 88 9.80 11.93 -7.52
N GLY A 89 10.23 11.08 -8.45
CA GLY A 89 10.04 9.63 -8.42
C GLY A 89 11.35 8.86 -8.34
N ASP A 90 11.56 8.09 -7.27
CA ASP A 90 12.77 7.27 -7.07
C ASP A 90 12.42 5.78 -6.94
N HIS A 91 13.28 4.92 -7.44
CA HIS A 91 13.12 3.47 -7.59
C HIS A 91 14.17 2.67 -6.82
N GLN A 92 14.84 3.25 -5.81
CA GLN A 92 15.80 2.53 -4.96
C GLN A 92 15.18 1.42 -4.07
N GLY A 93 13.87 1.19 -4.15
CA GLY A 93 13.20 0.18 -3.34
C GLY A 93 12.87 0.62 -1.92
N LEU A 94 12.65 -0.37 -1.07
CA LEU A 94 12.32 -0.21 0.35
C LEU A 94 13.02 -1.27 1.20
N LEU A 95 13.35 -0.90 2.44
CA LEU A 95 13.84 -1.82 3.47
C LEU A 95 12.86 -1.91 4.63
N HIS A 96 12.39 -3.12 4.91
CA HIS A 96 11.63 -3.44 6.13
C HIS A 96 12.58 -4.03 7.17
N LEU A 97 12.96 -3.21 8.15
CA LEU A 97 13.93 -3.57 9.18
C LEU A 97 13.30 -4.49 10.24
N ALA A 98 14.01 -5.56 10.58
CA ALA A 98 13.63 -6.46 11.66
C ALA A 98 14.39 -6.10 12.95
N SER A 99 13.70 -5.48 13.90
CA SER A 99 14.25 -5.19 15.23
C SER A 99 14.10 -6.34 16.23
N THR A 100 13.47 -7.45 15.84
CA THR A 100 13.42 -8.68 16.65
C THR A 100 13.57 -9.93 15.76
N PRO A 101 13.97 -11.08 16.33
CA PRO A 101 14.01 -12.35 15.60
C PRO A 101 12.65 -12.75 15.02
N GLU A 102 11.56 -12.52 15.76
CA GLU A 102 10.20 -12.86 15.34
C GLU A 102 9.76 -12.03 14.13
N ALA A 103 10.17 -10.76 14.08
CA ALA A 103 9.90 -9.91 12.91
C ALA A 103 10.63 -10.45 11.67
N LEU A 104 11.89 -10.89 11.81
CA LEU A 104 12.66 -11.49 10.72
C LEU A 104 12.02 -12.78 10.22
N GLU A 105 11.51 -13.63 11.12
CA GLU A 105 10.81 -14.85 10.73
C GLU A 105 9.49 -14.56 9.99
N GLY A 106 8.75 -13.53 10.42
CA GLY A 106 7.58 -13.04 9.69
C GLY A 106 7.94 -12.54 8.28
N TYR A 107 9.11 -11.94 8.13
CA TYR A 107 9.65 -11.54 6.82
C TYR A 107 10.07 -12.74 5.97
N ARG A 108 10.59 -13.82 6.58
CA ARG A 108 10.90 -15.06 5.87
C ARG A 108 9.66 -15.68 5.22
N THR A 109 8.58 -15.83 6.00
CA THR A 109 7.27 -16.26 5.49
C THR A 109 6.75 -15.34 4.37
N THR A 110 6.99 -14.04 4.49
CA THR A 110 6.57 -13.07 3.46
C THR A 110 7.41 -13.21 2.19
N HIS A 111 8.72 -13.35 2.32
CA HIS A 111 9.65 -13.55 1.21
C HIS A 111 9.30 -14.83 0.41
N GLU A 112 8.94 -15.92 1.09
CA GLU A 112 8.48 -17.16 0.46
C GLU A 112 7.25 -16.92 -0.41
N LEU A 113 6.22 -16.22 0.12
CA LEU A 113 5.03 -15.88 -0.67
C LEU A 113 5.36 -14.96 -1.87
N LEU A 114 6.27 -14.01 -1.70
CA LEU A 114 6.69 -13.12 -2.79
C LEU A 114 7.40 -13.92 -3.89
N ASN A 115 8.28 -14.85 -3.52
CA ASN A 115 8.95 -15.75 -4.46
C ASN A 115 7.95 -16.65 -5.21
N GLU A 116 6.95 -17.20 -4.52
CA GLU A 116 5.87 -17.98 -5.16
C GLU A 116 5.12 -17.16 -6.23
N LEU A 117 5.00 -15.85 -6.03
CA LEU A 117 4.32 -14.94 -6.95
C LEU A 117 5.28 -14.31 -7.98
N GLY A 118 6.57 -14.67 -7.97
CA GLY A 118 7.58 -14.10 -8.86
C GLY A 118 7.90 -12.63 -8.57
N ILE A 119 7.66 -12.17 -7.34
CA ILE A 119 7.91 -10.78 -6.91
C ILE A 119 9.33 -10.69 -6.34
N PRO A 120 10.24 -9.91 -6.96
CA PRO A 120 11.60 -9.75 -6.47
C PRO A 120 11.63 -9.19 -5.04
N SER A 121 12.29 -9.91 -4.15
CA SER A 121 12.58 -9.46 -2.79
C SER A 121 13.83 -10.16 -2.27
N ARG A 122 14.51 -9.57 -1.27
CA ARG A 122 15.72 -10.13 -0.68
C ARG A 122 15.65 -10.10 0.85
N LEU A 123 15.90 -11.23 1.49
CA LEU A 123 16.20 -11.26 2.92
C LEU A 123 17.66 -10.84 3.12
N LEU A 124 17.87 -9.83 3.96
CA LEU A 124 19.19 -9.26 4.22
C LEU A 124 19.62 -9.55 5.66
N THR A 125 20.90 -9.87 5.84
CA THR A 125 21.55 -9.88 7.16
C THR A 125 21.77 -8.44 7.67
N PRO A 126 22.06 -8.23 8.96
CA PRO A 126 22.39 -6.92 9.49
C PRO A 126 23.55 -6.23 8.75
N GLU A 127 24.57 -6.97 8.31
CA GLU A 127 25.69 -6.44 7.52
C GLU A 127 25.20 -5.95 6.15
N GLN A 128 24.42 -6.77 5.44
CA GLN A 128 23.86 -6.41 4.14
C GLN A 128 22.90 -5.21 4.21
N VAL A 129 22.21 -5.04 5.33
CA VAL A 129 21.39 -3.84 5.58
C VAL A 129 22.26 -2.59 5.65
N ARG A 130 23.41 -2.65 6.34
CA ARG A 130 24.34 -1.51 6.44
C ARG A 130 25.04 -1.21 5.12
N ASP A 131 25.30 -2.24 4.32
CA ASP A 131 25.81 -2.07 2.95
C ASP A 131 24.77 -1.35 2.06
N ALA A 132 23.49 -1.69 2.22
CA ALA A 132 22.40 -1.09 1.46
C ALA A 132 22.02 0.33 1.93
N GLU A 133 22.10 0.60 3.24
CA GLU A 133 21.82 1.91 3.85
C GLU A 133 22.97 2.31 4.78
N PRO A 134 24.01 2.99 4.25
CA PRO A 134 25.18 3.40 5.02
C PRO A 134 24.85 4.39 6.17
N GLY A 135 23.71 5.06 6.13
CA GLY A 135 23.20 5.88 7.22
C GLY A 135 22.80 5.08 8.47
N MET A 136 22.72 3.75 8.38
CA MET A 136 22.38 2.83 9.47
C MET A 136 23.57 2.61 10.43
N VAL A 137 24.07 3.69 11.03
CA VAL A 137 25.27 3.70 11.89
C VAL A 137 25.03 3.28 13.35
N GLY A 138 23.77 3.05 13.73
CA GLY A 138 23.39 2.74 15.11
C GLY A 138 23.63 1.29 15.55
N ASN A 139 23.86 1.10 16.85
CA ASN A 139 23.93 -0.20 17.52
C ASN A 139 22.57 -0.70 18.02
N GLY A 140 21.47 -0.13 17.50
CA GLY A 140 20.12 -0.56 17.84
C GLY A 140 19.86 -2.01 17.43
N PRO A 141 18.77 -2.62 17.94
CA PRO A 141 18.44 -3.99 17.58
C PRO A 141 18.15 -4.09 16.07
N LEU A 142 19.00 -4.83 15.37
CA LEU A 142 18.90 -5.11 13.94
C LEU A 142 19.24 -6.58 13.72
N TYR A 143 18.24 -7.37 13.35
CA TYR A 143 18.37 -8.81 13.07
C TYR A 143 18.41 -9.09 11.57
N GLY A 144 18.04 -8.12 10.74
CA GLY A 144 18.06 -8.20 9.29
C GLY A 144 17.00 -7.29 8.67
N ALA A 145 16.69 -7.51 7.39
CA ALA A 145 15.59 -6.82 6.72
C ALA A 145 15.00 -7.66 5.59
N LEU A 146 13.80 -7.27 5.16
CA LEU A 146 13.26 -7.64 3.85
C LEU A 146 13.35 -6.44 2.92
N SER A 147 14.05 -6.61 1.81
CA SER A 147 14.26 -5.60 0.79
C SER A 147 13.31 -5.83 -0.40
N TYR A 148 12.69 -4.75 -0.87
CA TYR A 148 11.78 -4.71 -2.01
C TYR A 148 12.37 -3.81 -3.09
N ASP A 149 13.17 -4.37 -3.99
CA ASP A 149 13.89 -3.62 -5.03
C ASP A 149 12.94 -3.04 -6.10
N THR A 150 11.71 -3.54 -6.18
CA THR A 150 10.72 -3.09 -7.16
C THR A 150 9.92 -1.86 -6.73
N ASP A 151 9.99 -1.51 -5.45
CA ASP A 151 9.22 -0.45 -4.83
C ASP A 151 9.96 0.90 -4.93
N GLY A 152 9.40 1.97 -4.38
CA GLY A 152 10.08 3.26 -4.44
C GLY A 152 9.37 4.37 -3.68
N THR A 153 9.72 5.60 -4.03
CA THR A 153 9.11 6.81 -3.47
C THR A 153 8.66 7.75 -4.57
N GLY A 154 7.74 8.66 -4.22
CA GLY A 154 7.11 9.58 -5.15
C GLY A 154 6.48 10.77 -4.45
N ASP A 155 6.63 11.99 -4.97
CA ASP A 155 5.76 13.11 -4.60
C ASP A 155 4.39 12.95 -5.29
N CYS A 156 3.38 12.55 -4.52
CA CYS A 156 2.04 12.29 -5.04
C CYS A 156 1.32 13.56 -5.53
N HIS A 157 1.65 14.72 -4.96
CA HIS A 157 1.06 15.99 -5.37
C HIS A 157 1.63 16.43 -6.72
N LYS A 158 2.96 16.38 -6.89
CA LYS A 158 3.59 16.64 -8.20
C LYS A 158 3.11 15.65 -9.25
N PHE A 159 3.12 14.35 -8.95
CA PHE A 159 2.69 13.30 -9.88
C PHE A 159 1.25 13.53 -10.36
N SER A 160 0.30 13.75 -9.44
CA SER A 160 -1.11 13.93 -9.81
C SER A 160 -1.36 15.19 -10.65
N ARG A 161 -0.60 16.27 -10.40
CA ARG A 161 -0.67 17.49 -11.20
C ARG A 161 -0.10 17.29 -12.61
N GLU A 162 1.06 16.65 -12.75
CA GLU A 162 1.62 16.38 -14.07
C GLU A 162 0.76 15.40 -14.87
N LEU A 163 0.17 14.39 -14.20
CA LEU A 163 -0.77 13.48 -14.83
C LEU A 163 -2.03 14.21 -15.32
N ALA A 164 -2.59 15.12 -14.53
CA ALA A 164 -3.72 15.94 -14.94
C ALA A 164 -3.40 16.76 -16.20
N LYS A 165 -2.26 17.45 -16.22
CA LYS A 165 -1.80 18.19 -17.42
C LYS A 165 -1.63 17.29 -18.65
N ALA A 166 -1.07 16.09 -18.47
CA ALA A 166 -0.90 15.13 -19.55
C ALA A 166 -2.25 14.63 -20.11
N CYS A 167 -3.27 14.53 -19.27
CA CYS A 167 -4.64 14.24 -19.68
C CYS A 167 -5.28 15.43 -20.40
N GLU A 168 -5.09 16.66 -19.90
CA GLU A 168 -5.60 17.89 -20.52
C GLU A 168 -5.03 18.10 -21.92
N ALA A 169 -3.73 17.81 -22.12
CA ALA A 169 -3.09 17.83 -23.44
C ALA A 169 -3.72 16.83 -24.44
N ARG A 170 -4.45 15.83 -23.96
CA ARG A 170 -5.21 14.85 -24.77
C ARG A 170 -6.69 15.18 -24.89
N GLY A 171 -7.11 16.36 -24.45
CA GLY A 171 -8.49 16.85 -24.56
C GLY A 171 -9.40 16.49 -23.38
N ILE A 172 -8.87 15.93 -22.29
CA ILE A 172 -9.64 15.76 -21.05
C ILE A 172 -9.86 17.12 -20.39
N VAL A 173 -11.07 17.37 -19.87
CA VAL A 173 -11.37 18.58 -19.09
C VAL A 173 -11.40 18.20 -17.62
N VAL A 174 -10.47 18.74 -16.83
CA VAL A 174 -10.47 18.55 -15.37
C VAL A 174 -11.24 19.69 -14.72
N ARG A 175 -12.30 19.36 -13.97
CA ARG A 175 -13.12 20.33 -13.24
C ARG A 175 -12.78 20.27 -11.75
N TYR A 176 -12.11 21.30 -11.25
CA TYR A 176 -11.79 21.45 -9.83
C TYR A 176 -12.90 22.19 -9.09
N ASN A 177 -12.99 21.98 -7.77
CA ASN A 177 -13.98 22.63 -6.89
C ASN A 177 -15.44 22.40 -7.33
N VAL A 178 -15.72 21.24 -7.92
CA VAL A 178 -17.07 20.82 -8.29
C VAL A 178 -17.47 19.65 -7.40
N GLU A 179 -18.59 19.81 -6.71
CA GLU A 179 -19.21 18.75 -5.93
C GLU A 179 -20.16 17.93 -6.82
N ALA A 180 -20.03 16.60 -6.78
CA ALA A 180 -20.95 15.71 -7.45
C ALA A 180 -22.13 15.40 -6.52
N GLU A 181 -23.29 16.02 -6.76
CA GLU A 181 -24.46 15.88 -5.87
C GLU A 181 -25.31 14.63 -6.16
N LYS A 182 -25.45 14.29 -7.44
CA LYS A 182 -26.32 13.20 -7.89
C LYS A 182 -25.84 12.61 -9.20
N LEU A 183 -25.88 11.29 -9.29
CA LEU A 183 -25.81 10.58 -10.58
C LEU A 183 -27.20 10.57 -11.20
N ILE A 184 -27.33 11.08 -12.42
CA ILE A 184 -28.57 10.95 -13.20
C ILE A 184 -28.52 9.58 -13.87
N ALA A 185 -29.48 8.73 -13.58
CA ALA A 185 -29.51 7.38 -14.10
C ALA A 185 -30.95 6.90 -14.31
N ASP A 186 -31.11 5.99 -15.27
CA ASP A 186 -32.28 5.10 -15.39
C ASP A 186 -31.88 3.67 -14.97
N ASP A 187 -32.82 2.72 -15.07
CA ASP A 187 -32.61 1.34 -14.64
C ASP A 187 -31.50 0.59 -15.41
N GLN A 188 -31.03 1.14 -16.53
CA GLN A 188 -30.05 0.51 -17.41
C GLN A 188 -28.76 1.32 -17.59
N ARG A 189 -28.76 2.63 -17.35
CA ARG A 189 -27.59 3.48 -17.59
C ARG A 189 -27.53 4.72 -16.69
N VAL A 190 -26.30 5.15 -16.42
CA VAL A 190 -26.01 6.49 -15.92
C VAL A 190 -25.91 7.43 -17.12
N SER A 191 -26.64 8.53 -17.10
CA SER A 191 -26.60 9.61 -18.09
C SER A 191 -25.72 10.76 -17.59
N ALA A 192 -25.00 11.41 -18.51
CA ALA A 192 -24.23 12.61 -18.26
C ALA A 192 -25.12 13.84 -18.04
#